data_AF-A0A2U1NVJ5-F1
#
_entry.id   AF-A0A2U1NVJ5-F1
#
_cell.length_a   1.000
_cell.length_b   1.000
_cell.length_c   1.000
_cell.angle_alpha   90.00
_cell.angle_beta   90.00
_cell.angle_gamma   90.00
#
_symmetry.space_group_name_H-M   'P 1'
#
loop_
_entity.id
_entity.type
_entity.pdbx_description
1 polymer ?
#
loop_
_entity_poly.entity_id
_entity_poly.type
_entity_poly.pdbx_seq_one_letter_code
_entity_poly.pdbx_strand_id
1 'polypeptide(L)'
;MTEAYIRNKPGMSSVKDMPLLQNGPPPGGFAPVRYARRIPSKGPSAVAIFLAAFGTFSWGLIIGLVIYLTCRDPYSSSEDLLIYKHHLKTQQHGIDFYVKSGFNKKYPVGSPARVKLEDKIIKDYNETNQSECHYELLQKWLLAETNYPTPVCDDLERKELRDPRETTPLNP
;
A
#
# COMPACT_ATOMS: atom_id res chain seq x y z
N MET A 1 51.32 -70.16 41.73
CA MET A 1 52.13 -69.84 40.53
C MET A 1 51.52 -70.46 39.26
N THR A 2 50.19 -70.45 39.10
CA THR A 2 49.51 -71.10 37.96
C THR A 2 49.35 -70.16 36.76
N GLU A 3 49.19 -68.85 37.01
CA GLU A 3 49.05 -67.82 35.98
C GLU A 3 50.24 -67.77 35.01
N ALA A 4 51.46 -68.06 35.50
CA ALA A 4 52.66 -68.06 34.66
C ALA A 4 52.69 -69.23 33.65
N TYR A 5 52.02 -70.33 33.97
CA TYR A 5 51.86 -71.45 33.04
C TYR A 5 50.75 -71.19 32.03
N ILE A 6 49.65 -70.58 32.47
CA ILE A 6 48.46 -70.32 31.65
C ILE A 6 48.70 -69.20 30.63
N ARG A 7 49.38 -68.11 31.01
CA ARG A 7 49.65 -66.95 30.14
C ARG A 7 51.03 -66.99 29.49
N ASN A 8 51.64 -68.17 29.40
CA ASN A 8 53.01 -68.31 28.94
C ASN A 8 53.18 -67.87 27.48
N LYS A 9 54.30 -67.20 27.19
CA LYS A 9 54.71 -66.81 25.83
C LYS A 9 56.10 -67.39 25.54
N PRO A 10 56.36 -67.97 24.36
CA PRO A 10 57.68 -68.48 24.02
C PRO A 10 58.74 -67.38 24.11
N GLY A 11 59.83 -67.65 24.84
CA GLY A 11 60.95 -66.71 25.04
C GLY A 11 60.87 -65.84 26.31
N MET A 12 59.90 -66.06 27.20
CA MET A 12 59.80 -65.34 28.47
C MET A 12 60.93 -65.74 29.44
N SER A 13 61.76 -64.77 29.82
CA SER A 13 62.87 -64.97 30.79
C SER A 13 62.47 -64.66 32.23
N SER A 14 61.41 -63.85 32.41
CA SER A 14 60.92 -63.38 33.70
C SER A 14 59.40 -63.25 33.69
N VAL A 15 58.79 -63.39 34.85
CA VAL A 15 57.34 -63.22 35.07
C VAL A 15 56.85 -61.83 34.65
N LYS A 16 57.73 -60.83 34.59
CA LYS A 16 57.40 -59.46 34.14
C LYS A 16 57.06 -59.37 32.65
N ASP A 17 57.55 -60.29 31.83
CA ASP A 17 57.32 -60.28 30.37
C ASP A 17 56.03 -61.03 29.99
N MET A 18 55.25 -61.45 30.99
CA MET A 18 53.99 -62.13 30.79
C MET A 18 53.00 -61.21 30.04
N PRO A 19 52.35 -61.69 28.96
CA PRO A 19 51.40 -60.89 28.20
C PRO A 19 50.20 -60.47 29.06
N LEU A 20 49.98 -59.16 29.14
CA LEU A 20 48.77 -58.57 29.70
C LEU A 20 47.94 -57.98 28.56
N LEU A 21 47.03 -58.80 28.01
CA LEU A 21 46.08 -58.35 27.01
C LEU A 21 44.81 -57.85 27.73
N GLN A 22 44.76 -56.55 27.99
CA GLN A 22 43.60 -55.88 28.57
C GLN A 22 42.76 -55.26 27.45
N ASN A 23 41.44 -55.27 27.61
CA ASN A 23 40.54 -54.54 26.73
C ASN A 23 40.68 -53.04 27.04
N GLY A 24 41.56 -52.37 26.31
CA GLY A 24 41.80 -50.94 26.42
C GLY A 24 41.30 -50.19 25.18
N PRO A 25 41.21 -48.85 25.25
CA PRO A 25 41.00 -48.03 24.07
C PRO A 25 42.16 -48.25 23.08
N PRO A 26 41.92 -48.09 21.76
CA PRO A 26 43.00 -48.14 20.78
C PRO A 26 44.03 -47.04 21.05
N PRO A 27 45.29 -47.24 20.63
CA PRO A 27 46.30 -46.17 20.69
C PRO A 27 45.80 -44.97 19.87
N GLY A 28 45.52 -43.84 20.54
CA GLY A 28 44.88 -42.65 19.96
C GLY A 28 43.46 -42.35 20.49
N GLY A 29 42.87 -43.24 21.28
CA GLY A 29 41.56 -43.02 21.92
C GLY A 29 40.36 -43.11 20.98
N PHE A 30 39.19 -42.66 21.45
CA PHE A 30 37.96 -42.62 20.66
C PHE A 30 37.72 -41.23 20.06
N ALA A 31 37.02 -41.18 18.93
CA ALA A 31 36.57 -39.92 18.37
C ALA A 31 35.72 -39.13 19.40
N PRO A 32 35.84 -37.80 19.45
CA PRO A 32 35.13 -36.99 20.42
C PRO A 32 33.62 -37.08 20.19
N VAL A 33 32.91 -37.66 21.15
CA VAL A 33 31.46 -37.79 21.12
C VAL A 33 30.82 -36.44 21.48
N ARG A 34 29.95 -35.95 20.61
CA ARG A 34 29.19 -34.72 20.87
C ARG A 34 28.04 -35.02 21.83
N TYR A 35 28.10 -34.47 23.04
CA TYR A 35 27.07 -34.61 24.07
C TYR A 35 26.18 -33.38 24.21
N ALA A 36 26.67 -32.19 23.82
CA ALA A 36 25.96 -30.93 23.99
C ALA A 36 24.95 -30.68 22.87
N ARG A 37 23.75 -30.23 23.27
CA ARG A 37 22.71 -29.80 22.33
C ARG A 37 23.09 -28.48 21.67
N ARG A 38 23.17 -28.44 20.34
CA ARG A 38 23.36 -27.21 19.55
C ARG A 38 22.12 -26.96 18.69
N ILE A 39 21.23 -26.10 19.18
CA ILE A 39 20.07 -25.63 18.40
C ILE A 39 20.50 -24.36 17.67
N PRO A 40 20.56 -24.36 16.32
CA PRO A 40 20.90 -23.17 15.56
C PRO A 40 19.75 -22.17 15.58
N SER A 41 19.97 -20.96 16.10
CA SER A 41 18.99 -19.86 16.09
C SER A 41 19.08 -19.04 14.80
N LYS A 42 18.86 -19.68 13.65
CA LYS A 42 18.94 -19.03 12.31
C LYS A 42 17.65 -18.35 11.85
N GLY A 43 16.86 -17.82 12.79
CA GLY A 43 15.62 -17.11 12.49
C GLY A 43 15.84 -15.62 12.19
N PRO A 44 14.86 -14.95 11.56
CA PRO A 44 14.85 -13.50 11.45
C PRO A 44 14.84 -12.89 12.86
N SER A 45 15.54 -11.76 13.01
CA SER A 45 15.54 -11.02 14.27
C SER A 45 14.14 -10.47 14.58
N ALA A 46 13.86 -10.19 15.85
CA ALA A 46 12.57 -9.64 16.27
C ALA A 46 12.19 -8.36 15.51
N VAL A 47 13.16 -7.49 15.25
CA VAL A 47 12.98 -6.25 14.48
C VAL A 47 12.58 -6.55 13.04
N ALA A 48 13.18 -7.55 12.40
CA ALA A 48 12.84 -7.93 11.03
C ALA A 48 11.39 -8.42 10.93
N ILE A 49 10.95 -9.24 11.90
CA ILE A 49 9.56 -9.72 11.96
C ILE A 49 8.59 -8.55 12.16
N PHE A 50 8.92 -7.64 13.08
CA PHE A 50 8.07 -6.48 13.39
C PHE A 50 7.89 -5.56 12.19
N LEU A 51 8.97 -5.20 11.50
CA LEU A 51 8.93 -4.32 10.33
C LEU A 51 8.16 -4.97 9.18
N ALA A 52 8.32 -6.27 8.95
CA ALA A 52 7.57 -6.99 7.93
C ALA A 52 6.06 -7.00 8.24
N ALA A 53 5.68 -7.29 9.47
CA ALA A 53 4.29 -7.28 9.90
C ALA A 53 3.69 -5.87 9.80
N PHE A 54 4.40 -4.84 10.26
CA PHE A 54 3.93 -3.46 10.18
C PHE A 54 3.84 -2.96 8.72
N GLY A 55 4.82 -3.29 7.89
CA GLY A 55 4.82 -2.90 6.48
C GLY A 55 3.65 -3.51 5.73
N THR A 56 3.39 -4.81 5.92
CA THR A 56 2.25 -5.49 5.28
C THR A 56 0.91 -4.96 5.78
N PHE A 57 0.78 -4.71 7.08
CA PHE A 57 -0.44 -4.14 7.66
C PHE A 57 -0.70 -2.70 7.18
N SER A 58 0.29 -1.82 7.26
CA SER A 58 0.16 -0.43 6.81
C SER A 58 -0.16 -0.35 5.31
N TRP A 59 0.48 -1.18 4.49
CA TRP A 59 0.17 -1.30 3.07
C TRP A 59 -1.27 -1.75 2.81
N GLY A 60 -1.75 -2.75 3.55
CA GLY A 60 -3.13 -3.21 3.47
C GLY A 60 -4.15 -2.13 3.84
N LEU A 61 -3.87 -1.33 4.87
CA LEU A 61 -4.73 -0.20 5.26
C LEU A 61 -4.77 0.89 4.17
N ILE A 62 -3.62 1.21 3.57
CA ILE A 62 -3.54 2.21 2.49
C ILE A 62 -4.36 1.74 1.28
N ILE A 63 -4.17 0.50 0.84
CA ILE A 63 -4.93 -0.06 -0.29
C ILE A 63 -6.43 -0.09 0.04
N GLY A 64 -6.79 -0.55 1.24
CA GLY A 64 -8.19 -0.61 1.68
C GLY A 64 -8.84 0.78 1.68
N LEU A 65 -8.13 1.81 2.13
CA LEU A 65 -8.59 3.20 2.12
C LEU A 65 -8.76 3.71 0.68
N VAL A 66 -7.79 3.48 -0.21
CA VAL A 66 -7.89 3.90 -1.62
C VAL A 66 -9.08 3.23 -2.31
N ILE A 67 -9.29 1.94 -2.10
CA ILE A 67 -10.46 1.22 -2.63
C ILE A 67 -11.75 1.81 -2.05
N TYR A 68 -11.78 2.07 -0.74
CA TYR A 68 -12.95 2.65 -0.10
C TYR A 68 -13.33 4.02 -0.69
N LEU A 69 -12.35 4.92 -0.84
CA LEU A 69 -12.57 6.25 -1.41
C LEU A 69 -13.03 6.17 -2.87
N THR A 70 -12.28 5.43 -3.70
CA THR A 70 -12.60 5.28 -5.13
C THR A 70 -13.91 4.54 -5.38
N CYS A 71 -14.36 3.65 -4.48
CA CYS A 71 -15.65 2.98 -4.60
C CYS A 71 -16.84 3.82 -4.07
N ARG A 72 -16.62 4.70 -3.09
CA ARG A 72 -17.70 5.47 -2.43
C ARG A 72 -18.34 6.50 -3.36
N ASP A 73 -17.54 7.17 -4.18
CA ASP A 73 -18.06 8.22 -5.04
C ASP A 73 -18.77 7.61 -6.26
N PRO A 74 -20.04 7.96 -6.52
CA PRO A 74 -20.78 7.36 -7.62
C PRO A 74 -20.52 8.07 -8.97
N TYR A 75 -19.82 9.20 -8.96
CA TYR A 75 -19.46 10.00 -10.14
C TYR A 75 -18.03 10.55 -10.06
N SER A 76 -17.52 11.00 -11.20
CA SER A 76 -16.28 11.77 -11.37
C SER A 76 -16.54 12.96 -12.29
N SER A 77 -15.82 14.07 -12.10
CA SER A 77 -15.82 15.22 -13.03
C SER A 77 -14.97 14.98 -14.27
N SER A 78 -13.97 14.09 -14.17
CA SER A 78 -13.04 13.76 -15.26
C SER A 78 -13.30 12.36 -15.83
N GLU A 79 -12.98 12.19 -17.11
CA GLU A 79 -13.06 10.91 -17.80
C GLU A 79 -12.03 9.93 -17.24
N ASP A 80 -12.50 8.78 -16.77
CA ASP A 80 -11.66 7.63 -16.46
C ASP A 80 -12.02 6.48 -17.39
N LEU A 81 -11.06 6.02 -18.20
CA LEU A 81 -11.29 4.93 -19.17
C LEU A 81 -11.74 3.60 -18.52
N LEU A 82 -11.46 3.39 -17.23
CA LEU A 82 -11.69 2.12 -16.55
C LEU A 82 -12.93 2.08 -15.65
N ILE A 83 -13.30 3.21 -15.03
CA ILE A 83 -14.30 3.22 -13.93
C ILE A 83 -15.51 4.10 -14.30
N TYR A 84 -15.26 5.33 -14.71
CA TYR A 84 -16.29 6.32 -15.01
C TYR A 84 -16.42 6.51 -16.52
N LYS A 85 -17.02 5.51 -17.18
CA LYS A 85 -17.13 5.47 -18.65
C LYS A 85 -18.37 6.17 -19.20
N HIS A 86 -19.45 6.26 -18.41
CA HIS A 86 -20.74 6.74 -18.91
C HIS A 86 -20.89 8.24 -18.66
N HIS A 87 -20.89 9.01 -19.73
CA HIS A 87 -21.14 10.45 -19.71
C HIS A 87 -22.63 10.76 -19.47
N LEU A 88 -22.91 11.66 -18.55
CA LEU A 88 -24.24 12.17 -18.23
C LEU A 88 -24.19 13.69 -18.05
N LYS A 89 -25.34 14.35 -18.23
CA LYS A 89 -25.52 15.78 -17.97
C LYS A 89 -26.53 16.01 -16.86
N THR A 90 -26.33 17.06 -16.07
CA THR A 90 -27.35 17.53 -15.11
C THR A 90 -28.53 18.16 -15.85
N GLN A 91 -29.73 18.07 -15.26
CA GLN A 91 -30.95 18.59 -15.90
C GLN A 91 -31.04 20.13 -15.86
N GLN A 92 -30.45 20.75 -14.84
CA GLN A 92 -30.59 22.19 -14.58
C GLN A 92 -29.55 23.04 -15.33
N HIS A 93 -28.27 22.69 -15.22
CA HIS A 93 -27.14 23.50 -15.72
C HIS A 93 -26.31 22.81 -16.82
N GLY A 94 -26.72 21.61 -17.26
CA GLY A 94 -26.01 20.88 -18.33
C GLY A 94 -24.56 20.53 -18.01
N ILE A 95 -24.22 20.37 -16.74
CA ILE A 95 -22.87 20.03 -16.26
C ILE A 95 -22.54 18.59 -16.65
N ASP A 96 -21.38 18.40 -17.26
CA ASP A 96 -20.87 17.12 -17.71
C ASP A 96 -20.25 16.36 -16.52
N PHE A 97 -20.67 15.10 -16.32
CA PHE A 97 -20.08 14.22 -15.32
C PHE A 97 -20.13 12.76 -15.75
N TYR A 98 -19.21 11.96 -15.21
CA TYR A 98 -19.01 10.57 -15.58
C TYR A 98 -19.42 9.65 -14.45
N VAL A 99 -20.11 8.55 -14.77
CA VAL A 99 -20.60 7.59 -13.77
C VAL A 99 -20.15 6.15 -14.05
N LYS A 100 -20.19 5.35 -12.99
CA LYS A 100 -19.94 3.90 -13.02
C LYS A 100 -21.05 3.14 -13.74
N SER A 101 -20.72 1.96 -14.27
CA SER A 101 -21.72 1.05 -14.83
C SER A 101 -22.78 0.67 -13.79
N GLY A 102 -24.05 0.63 -14.19
CA GLY A 102 -25.18 0.32 -13.29
C GLY A 102 -25.69 1.49 -12.45
N PHE A 103 -25.14 2.70 -12.62
CA PHE A 103 -25.56 3.91 -11.90
C PHE A 103 -27.09 4.14 -11.94
N ASN A 104 -27.70 4.06 -13.13
CA ASN A 104 -29.13 4.29 -13.33
C ASN A 104 -30.03 3.29 -12.57
N LYS A 105 -29.53 2.11 -12.21
CA LYS A 105 -30.28 1.14 -11.39
C LYS A 105 -30.36 1.59 -9.92
N LYS A 106 -29.33 2.27 -9.43
CA LYS A 106 -29.23 2.74 -8.04
C LYS A 106 -29.84 4.13 -7.85
N TYR A 107 -29.74 4.98 -8.87
CA TYR A 107 -30.25 6.34 -8.88
C TYR A 107 -31.11 6.57 -10.13
N PRO A 108 -32.38 6.13 -10.12
CA PRO A 108 -33.27 6.37 -11.25
C PRO A 108 -33.58 7.87 -11.38
N VAL A 109 -33.89 8.29 -12.61
CA VAL A 109 -34.24 9.68 -12.94
C VAL A 109 -35.49 10.11 -12.15
N GLY A 110 -35.44 11.31 -11.56
CA GLY A 110 -36.53 11.84 -10.73
C GLY A 110 -36.59 11.29 -9.30
N SER A 111 -35.69 10.37 -8.91
CA SER A 111 -35.60 9.95 -7.51
C SER A 111 -35.03 11.05 -6.62
N PRO A 112 -35.47 11.14 -5.34
CA PRO A 112 -34.91 12.14 -4.42
C PRO A 112 -33.42 11.92 -4.14
N ALA A 113 -32.94 10.67 -4.26
CA ALA A 113 -31.52 10.34 -4.13
C ALA A 113 -30.69 10.88 -5.30
N ARG A 114 -31.27 10.94 -6.51
CA ARG A 114 -30.63 11.52 -7.70
C ARG A 114 -30.59 13.03 -7.62
N VAL A 115 -31.66 13.69 -7.18
CA VAL A 115 -31.69 15.15 -6.99
C VAL A 115 -30.61 15.58 -5.99
N LYS A 116 -30.57 14.95 -4.81
CA LYS A 116 -29.51 15.23 -3.81
C LYS A 116 -28.10 15.03 -4.35
N LEU A 117 -27.91 14.10 -5.28
CA LEU A 117 -26.62 13.87 -5.91
C LEU A 117 -26.30 14.98 -6.93
N GLU A 118 -27.27 15.36 -7.76
CA GLU A 118 -27.10 16.45 -8.73
C GLU A 118 -26.85 17.78 -8.03
N ASP A 119 -27.54 18.07 -6.93
CA ASP A 119 -27.28 19.26 -6.09
C ASP A 119 -25.83 19.27 -5.58
N LYS A 120 -25.33 18.10 -5.12
CA LYS A 120 -23.93 17.96 -4.70
C LYS A 120 -22.97 18.17 -5.87
N ILE A 121 -23.25 17.61 -7.04
CA ILE A 121 -22.43 17.78 -8.25
C ILE A 121 -22.35 19.25 -8.64
N ILE A 122 -23.49 19.96 -8.66
CA ILE A 122 -23.55 21.39 -8.98
C ILE A 122 -22.71 22.19 -7.99
N LYS A 123 -22.84 21.90 -6.69
CA LYS A 123 -22.06 22.55 -5.65
C LYS A 123 -20.55 22.33 -5.83
N ASP A 124 -20.12 21.07 -5.93
CA ASP A 124 -18.70 20.71 -6.07
C ASP A 124 -18.10 21.32 -7.36
N TYR A 125 -18.87 21.31 -8.45
CA TYR A 125 -18.48 21.92 -9.72
C TYR A 125 -18.32 23.44 -9.61
N ASN A 126 -19.26 24.12 -8.94
CA ASN A 126 -19.18 25.56 -8.76
C ASN A 126 -17.98 25.95 -7.89
N GLU A 127 -17.81 25.30 -6.73
CA GLU A 127 -16.69 25.57 -5.82
C GLU A 127 -15.33 25.35 -6.50
N THR A 128 -15.19 24.26 -7.28
CA THR A 128 -13.94 23.96 -7.99
C THR A 128 -13.65 25.01 -9.07
N ASN A 129 -14.60 25.27 -9.96
CA ASN A 129 -14.39 26.20 -11.07
C ASN A 129 -14.31 27.66 -10.63
N GLN A 130 -14.94 28.04 -9.51
CA GLN A 130 -14.78 29.38 -8.95
C GLN A 130 -13.33 29.63 -8.55
N SER A 131 -12.70 28.66 -7.88
CA SER A 131 -11.29 28.76 -7.50
C SER A 131 -10.38 28.84 -8.73
N GLU A 132 -10.65 28.04 -9.77
CA GLU A 132 -9.90 28.09 -11.03
C GLU A 132 -10.09 29.42 -11.76
N CYS A 133 -11.32 29.94 -11.83
CA CYS A 133 -11.60 31.25 -12.38
C CYS A 133 -10.86 32.36 -11.62
N HIS A 134 -10.77 32.26 -10.28
CA HIS A 134 -9.98 33.20 -9.48
C HIS A 134 -8.49 33.19 -9.88
N TYR A 135 -7.91 32.00 -10.09
CA TYR A 135 -6.54 31.88 -10.58
C TYR A 135 -6.37 32.43 -12.00
N GLU A 136 -7.31 32.19 -12.92
CA GLU A 136 -7.30 32.75 -14.27
C GLU A 136 -7.35 34.28 -14.27
N LEU A 137 -8.20 34.87 -13.43
CA LEU A 137 -8.31 36.31 -13.26
C LEU A 137 -7.05 36.91 -12.64
N LEU A 138 -6.46 36.25 -11.64
CA LEU A 138 -5.19 36.65 -11.06
C LEU A 138 -4.07 36.61 -12.11
N GLN A 139 -4.02 35.55 -12.92
CA GLN A 139 -3.04 35.40 -14.00
C GLN A 139 -3.19 36.51 -15.05
N LYS A 140 -4.43 36.80 -15.47
CA LYS A 140 -4.76 37.91 -16.39
C LYS A 140 -4.30 39.25 -15.83
N TRP A 141 -4.53 39.50 -14.55
CA TRP A 141 -4.12 40.73 -13.88
C TRP A 141 -2.59 40.85 -13.80
N LEU A 142 -1.88 39.77 -13.41
CA LEU A 142 -0.41 39.74 -13.31
C LEU A 142 0.28 39.99 -14.65
N LEU A 143 -0.27 39.45 -15.74
CA LEU A 143 0.27 39.64 -17.08
C LEU A 143 -0.08 41.00 -17.69
N ALA A 144 -1.02 41.73 -17.09
CA ALA A 144 -1.60 42.97 -17.63
C ALA A 144 -2.06 42.85 -19.11
N GLU A 145 -2.35 41.62 -19.55
CA GLU A 145 -2.84 41.32 -20.89
C GLU A 145 -4.38 41.38 -20.89
N THR A 146 -4.94 42.27 -21.70
CA THR A 146 -6.40 42.41 -21.82
C THR A 146 -7.07 41.16 -22.40
N ASN A 147 -6.37 40.42 -23.26
CA ASN A 147 -6.89 39.29 -24.03
C ASN A 147 -6.51 37.90 -23.48
N TYR A 148 -6.05 37.81 -22.22
CA TYR A 148 -5.79 36.51 -21.62
C TYR A 148 -7.07 35.66 -21.59
N PRO A 149 -7.05 34.43 -22.14
CA PRO A 149 -8.23 33.57 -22.20
C PRO A 149 -8.60 33.08 -20.80
N THR A 150 -9.87 33.24 -20.42
CA THR A 150 -10.42 32.77 -19.13
C THR A 150 -11.56 31.77 -19.36
N PRO A 151 -11.25 30.59 -19.95
CA PRO A 151 -12.26 29.63 -20.39
C PRO A 151 -13.13 29.11 -19.24
N VAL A 152 -12.58 29.00 -18.03
CA VAL A 152 -13.34 28.52 -16.86
C VAL A 152 -14.32 29.58 -16.37
N CYS A 153 -13.87 30.84 -16.29
CA CYS A 153 -14.77 31.96 -15.97
C CYS A 153 -15.91 32.11 -16.98
N ASP A 154 -15.62 31.97 -18.28
CA ASP A 154 -16.60 32.10 -19.35
C ASP A 154 -17.64 30.96 -19.31
N ASP A 155 -17.23 29.74 -18.95
CA ASP A 155 -18.14 28.59 -18.80
C ASP A 155 -19.05 28.73 -17.56
N LEU A 156 -18.52 29.25 -16.45
CA LEU A 156 -19.31 29.55 -15.26
C LEU A 156 -20.37 30.63 -15.51
N GLU A 157 -20.02 31.66 -16.26
CA GLU A 157 -20.94 32.72 -16.65
C GLU A 157 -22.04 32.19 -17.59
N ARG A 158 -21.65 31.38 -18.58
CA ARG A 158 -22.59 30.70 -19.49
C ARG A 158 -23.60 29.83 -18.76
N LYS A 159 -23.19 29.17 -17.68
CA LYS A 159 -24.04 28.27 -16.88
C LYS A 159 -24.82 28.99 -15.78
N GLU A 160 -24.71 30.31 -15.70
CA GLU A 160 -25.34 31.16 -14.68
C GLU A 160 -24.95 30.77 -13.23
N LEU A 161 -23.74 30.23 -13.04
CA LEU A 161 -23.23 29.75 -11.73
C LEU A 161 -22.21 30.72 -11.08
N ARG A 162 -21.76 31.74 -11.82
CA ARG A 162 -20.81 32.75 -11.35
C ARG A 162 -21.39 33.59 -10.21
N ASP A 163 -20.68 33.73 -9.08
CA ASP A 163 -21.11 34.63 -8.00
C ASP A 163 -20.96 36.10 -8.47
N PRO A 164 -22.04 36.90 -8.46
CA PRO A 164 -21.98 38.30 -8.86
C PRO A 164 -21.09 39.17 -7.97
N ARG A 165 -20.61 38.68 -6.83
CA ARG A 165 -19.66 39.40 -5.96
C ARG A 165 -18.21 39.32 -6.46
N GLU A 166 -17.90 38.36 -7.32
CA GLU A 166 -16.54 38.09 -7.82
C GLU A 166 -16.21 38.83 -9.12
N THR A 167 -17.19 39.54 -9.71
CA THR A 167 -16.97 40.41 -10.89
C THR A 167 -16.27 41.72 -10.56
N THR A 168 -16.09 42.02 -9.27
CA THR A 168 -15.37 43.21 -8.83
C THR A 168 -13.87 42.90 -8.94
N PRO A 169 -13.08 43.65 -9.73
CA PRO A 169 -11.64 43.49 -9.71
C PRO A 169 -11.16 43.63 -8.26
N LEU A 170 -10.27 42.75 -7.82
CA LEU A 170 -9.52 42.95 -6.58
C LEU A 170 -8.79 44.29 -6.71
N ASN A 171 -9.41 45.35 -6.20
CA ASN A 171 -8.70 46.55 -5.83
C ASN A 171 -7.94 46.22 -4.54
N PRO A 172 -6.65 46.59 -4.46
CA PRO A 172 -5.85 46.38 -3.25
C PRO A 172 -6.42 47.12 -2.03
#